data_AF-A0A9D2FFI7-F1
#
_entry.id   AF-A0A9D2FFI7-F1
#
_cell.length_a   1.000
_cell.length_b   1.000
_cell.length_c   1.000
_cell.angle_alpha   90.00
_cell.angle_beta   90.00
_cell.angle_gamma   90.00
#
_symmetry.space_group_name_H-M   'P 1'
#
loop_
_entity.id
_entity.type
_entity.pdbx_description
1 polymer ?
#
loop_
_entity_poly.entity_id
_entity_poly.type
_entity_poly.pdbx_seq_one_letter_code
_entity_poly.pdbx_strand_id
1 'polypeptide(L)'
;MDQKKIGAFLRALRAEKGLTQEQLAEKMLVSSRTVSRWETGANLPDLSVLLEIADFYGVELRELLDGERRTHTMEGTTKQDTRDTLQIAAGYSAEVNRRITRNLNWMAWLGVAAFALYGALEVCGLAAEGWTMNLADFALGGAFGILLGLALMTGPAGRLLFRLKRKLLGKADPEAEEG
;
A
#
# COMPACT_ATOMS: atom_id res chain seq x y z
N MET A 1 15.65 -16.33 -15.23
CA MET A 1 15.31 -14.89 -15.29
C MET A 1 16.54 -14.11 -15.69
N ASP A 2 16.49 -13.44 -16.83
CA ASP A 2 17.57 -12.58 -17.31
C ASP A 2 17.26 -11.13 -16.92
N GLN A 3 17.99 -10.60 -15.94
CA GLN A 3 17.76 -9.25 -15.42
C GLN A 3 18.05 -8.16 -16.45
N LYS A 4 18.98 -8.39 -17.39
CA LYS A 4 19.27 -7.44 -18.47
C LYS A 4 18.11 -7.39 -19.45
N LYS A 5 17.52 -8.53 -19.76
CA LYS A 5 16.33 -8.62 -20.63
C LYS A 5 15.13 -7.88 -20.01
N ILE A 6 14.88 -8.10 -18.71
CA ILE A 6 13.82 -7.41 -17.96
C ILE A 6 14.07 -5.89 -17.95
N GLY A 7 15.29 -5.46 -17.63
CA GLY A 7 15.66 -4.05 -17.62
C GLY A 7 15.49 -3.37 -18.98
N ALA A 8 15.90 -4.05 -20.06
CA ALA A 8 15.70 -3.56 -21.42
C ALA A 8 14.21 -3.43 -21.77
N PHE A 9 13.38 -4.37 -21.33
CA PHE A 9 11.94 -4.32 -21.52
C PHE A 9 11.28 -3.18 -20.75
N LEU A 10 11.66 -2.96 -19.48
CA LEU A 10 11.22 -1.79 -18.69
C LEU A 10 11.56 -0.47 -19.38
N ARG A 11 12.76 -0.37 -19.96
CA ARG A 11 13.18 0.81 -20.72
C ARG A 11 12.34 1.01 -21.97
N ALA A 12 11.99 -0.07 -22.68
CA ALA A 12 11.13 -0.02 -23.85
C ALA A 12 9.72 0.50 -23.48
N LEU A 13 9.10 -0.07 -22.45
CA LEU A 13 7.80 0.37 -21.93
C LEU A 13 7.81 1.86 -21.53
N ARG A 14 8.88 2.32 -20.88
CA ARG A 14 9.04 3.74 -20.56
C ARG A 14 9.11 4.62 -21.81
N ALA A 15 9.88 4.20 -22.82
CA ALA A 15 10.04 4.93 -24.07
C ALA A 15 8.73 4.96 -24.88
N GLU A 16 7.94 3.89 -24.88
CA GLU A 16 6.62 3.81 -25.53
C GLU A 16 5.64 4.85 -24.96
N LYS A 17 5.69 5.12 -23.66
CA LYS A 17 4.90 6.21 -23.03
C LYS A 17 5.56 7.59 -23.08
N GLY A 18 6.73 7.73 -23.73
CA GLY A 18 7.43 9.00 -23.88
C GLY A 18 7.94 9.61 -22.57
N LEU A 19 8.17 8.80 -21.54
CA LEU A 19 8.56 9.28 -20.21
C LEU A 19 10.07 9.34 -20.04
N THR A 20 10.58 10.33 -19.28
CA THR A 20 11.97 10.31 -18.78
C THR A 20 12.12 9.38 -17.57
N GLN A 21 13.36 9.03 -17.21
CA GLN A 21 13.61 8.21 -16.02
C GLN A 21 13.14 8.91 -14.74
N GLU A 22 13.26 10.24 -14.68
CA GLU A 22 12.78 11.08 -13.58
C GLU A 22 11.26 11.04 -13.45
N GLN A 23 10.54 11.13 -14.58
CA GLN A 23 9.08 11.08 -14.58
C GLN A 23 8.55 9.71 -14.18
N LEU A 24 9.21 8.63 -14.62
CA LEU A 24 8.87 7.28 -14.15
C LEU A 24 9.17 7.13 -12.65
N ALA A 25 10.30 7.66 -12.20
CA ALA A 25 10.69 7.61 -10.79
C ALA A 25 9.69 8.35 -9.89
N GLU A 26 9.19 9.51 -10.32
CA GLU A 26 8.15 10.25 -9.60
C GLU A 26 6.85 9.46 -9.49
N LYS A 27 6.43 8.80 -10.57
CA LYS A 27 5.23 7.96 -10.58
C LYS A 27 5.35 6.75 -9.65
N MET A 28 6.51 6.10 -9.65
CA MET A 28 6.80 4.91 -8.84
C MET A 28 7.31 5.25 -7.43
N LEU A 29 7.34 6.54 -7.05
CA LEU A 29 7.82 7.03 -5.75
C LEU A 29 9.24 6.56 -5.39
N VAL A 30 10.13 6.47 -6.38
CA VAL A 30 11.55 6.10 -6.21
C VAL A 30 12.49 7.17 -6.75
N SER A 31 13.80 6.98 -6.62
CA SER A 31 14.80 7.86 -7.24
C SER A 31 15.03 7.52 -8.72
N SER A 32 15.38 8.51 -9.55
CA SER A 32 15.75 8.28 -10.96
C SER A 32 16.94 7.31 -11.09
N ARG A 33 17.87 7.34 -10.13
CA ARG A 33 18.98 6.38 -10.02
C ARG A 33 18.47 4.95 -9.82
N THR A 34 17.38 4.75 -9.08
CA THR A 34 16.77 3.44 -8.89
C THR A 34 16.21 2.92 -10.22
N VAL A 35 15.45 3.74 -10.94
CA VAL A 35 14.93 3.41 -12.28
C VAL A 35 16.06 3.07 -13.25
N SER A 36 17.13 3.85 -13.26
CA SER A 36 18.31 3.58 -14.09
C SER A 36 18.95 2.21 -13.80
N ARG A 37 19.03 1.81 -12.52
CA ARG A 37 19.55 0.49 -12.14
C ARG A 37 18.63 -0.66 -12.57
N TRP A 38 17.31 -0.45 -12.56
CA TRP A 38 16.36 -1.42 -13.10
C TRP A 38 16.53 -1.59 -14.60
N GLU A 39 16.57 -0.48 -15.35
CA GLU A 39 16.67 -0.49 -16.81
C GLU A 39 18.00 -1.06 -17.32
N THR A 40 19.06 -0.97 -16.52
CA THR A 40 20.38 -1.55 -16.84
C THR A 40 20.54 -3.00 -16.37
N GLY A 41 19.55 -3.55 -15.66
CA GLY A 41 19.61 -4.89 -15.07
C GLY A 41 20.61 -5.01 -13.92
N ALA A 42 21.00 -3.89 -13.30
CA ALA A 42 21.91 -3.88 -12.16
C ALA A 42 21.25 -4.34 -10.85
N ASN A 43 19.93 -4.19 -10.76
CA ASN A 43 19.05 -4.80 -9.77
C ASN A 43 17.63 -4.92 -10.35
N LEU A 44 16.78 -5.69 -9.67
CA LEU A 44 15.36 -5.78 -10.00
C LEU A 44 14.52 -4.96 -9.00
N PRO A 45 13.36 -4.42 -9.43
CA PRO A 45 12.36 -3.92 -8.50
C PRO A 45 11.83 -5.07 -7.63
N ASP A 46 11.33 -4.75 -6.44
CA ASP A 46 10.64 -5.74 -5.62
C ASP A 46 9.29 -6.13 -6.24
N LEU A 47 8.67 -7.19 -5.73
CA LEU A 47 7.43 -7.72 -6.28
C LEU A 47 6.28 -6.69 -6.24
N SER A 48 6.19 -5.86 -5.21
CA SER A 48 5.17 -4.81 -5.12
C SER A 48 5.33 -3.77 -6.22
N VAL A 49 6.57 -3.29 -6.45
CA VAL A 49 6.87 -2.32 -7.49
C VAL A 49 6.72 -2.93 -8.88
N LEU A 50 7.05 -4.21 -9.06
CA LEU A 50 6.80 -4.91 -10.32
C LEU A 50 5.31 -5.00 -10.66
N LEU A 51 4.44 -5.23 -9.67
CA LEU A 51 2.99 -5.20 -9.88
C LEU A 51 2.50 -3.79 -10.23
N GLU A 52 3.01 -2.76 -9.56
CA GLU A 52 2.67 -1.36 -9.88
C GLU A 52 3.11 -0.96 -11.30
N ILE A 53 4.31 -1.40 -11.71
CA ILE A 53 4.81 -1.22 -13.09
C ILE A 53 3.92 -1.97 -14.08
N ALA A 54 3.52 -3.21 -13.77
CA ALA A 54 2.65 -4.03 -14.61
C ALA A 54 1.32 -3.33 -14.87
N ASP A 55 0.67 -2.86 -13.80
CA ASP A 55 -0.59 -2.11 -13.87
C ASP A 55 -0.42 -0.79 -14.62
N PHE A 56 0.66 -0.05 -14.36
CA PHE A 56 0.93 1.24 -15.00
C PHE A 56 1.13 1.15 -16.52
N TYR A 57 1.76 0.08 -16.99
CA TYR A 57 2.01 -0.17 -18.41
C TYR A 57 0.96 -1.08 -19.08
N GLY A 58 0.03 -1.65 -18.31
CA GLY A 58 -1.00 -2.56 -18.83
C GLY A 58 -0.39 -3.83 -19.42
N VAL A 59 0.60 -4.39 -18.73
CA VAL A 59 1.29 -5.64 -19.09
C VAL A 59 1.14 -6.63 -17.93
N GLU A 60 1.18 -7.92 -18.22
CA GLU A 60 1.19 -8.92 -17.16
C GLU A 60 2.54 -8.95 -16.45
N LEU A 61 2.52 -9.30 -15.15
CA LEU A 61 3.75 -9.54 -14.40
C LEU A 61 4.65 -10.56 -15.12
N ARG A 62 4.06 -11.57 -15.76
CA ARG A 62 4.84 -12.59 -16.48
C ARG A 62 5.55 -12.01 -17.71
N GLU A 63 4.93 -11.08 -18.43
CA GLU A 63 5.57 -10.36 -19.54
C GLU A 63 6.77 -9.54 -19.06
N LEU A 64 6.64 -8.89 -17.88
CA LEU A 64 7.76 -8.19 -17.25
C LEU A 64 8.92 -9.13 -16.90
N LEU A 65 8.63 -10.28 -16.29
CA LEU A 65 9.66 -11.24 -15.85
C LEU A 65 10.32 -11.98 -17.02
N ASP A 66 9.58 -12.18 -18.11
CA ASP A 66 10.09 -12.79 -19.35
C ASP A 66 10.80 -11.76 -20.24
N GLY A 67 10.61 -10.46 -19.97
CA GLY A 67 11.26 -9.34 -20.66
C GLY A 67 10.80 -9.17 -22.10
N GLU A 68 9.56 -9.56 -22.41
CA GLU A 68 8.96 -9.46 -23.73
C GLU A 68 7.44 -9.42 -23.64
N ARG A 69 6.81 -8.63 -24.52
CA ARG A 69 5.36 -8.59 -24.64
C ARG A 69 4.89 -9.88 -25.30
N ARG A 70 3.94 -10.57 -24.70
CA ARG A 70 3.26 -11.68 -25.35
C ARG A 70 2.12 -11.09 -26.17
N THR A 71 2.15 -11.31 -27.48
CA THR A 71 1.02 -11.01 -28.33
C THR A 71 -0.10 -11.99 -28.00
N HIS A 72 -0.97 -11.63 -27.04
CA HIS A 72 -2.31 -12.18 -27.03
C HIS A 72 -3.06 -11.52 -28.17
N THR A 73 -3.20 -12.23 -29.29
CA THR A 73 -4.13 -11.82 -30.35
C THR A 73 -5.48 -11.60 -29.69
N MET A 74 -6.02 -10.39 -29.83
CA MET A 74 -7.38 -10.05 -29.42
C MET A 74 -8.36 -10.87 -30.26
N GLU A 75 -8.68 -12.09 -29.81
CA GLU A 75 -9.83 -12.84 -30.29
C GLU A 75 -10.90 -12.85 -29.20
N GLY A 76 -11.81 -11.88 -29.30
CA GLY A 76 -13.12 -11.90 -28.65
C GLY A 76 -13.13 -11.62 -27.15
N THR A 77 -13.92 -10.63 -26.74
CA THR A 77 -14.36 -10.42 -25.36
C THR A 77 -15.13 -11.66 -24.85
N THR A 78 -14.38 -12.67 -24.41
CA THR A 78 -14.93 -13.89 -23.83
C THR A 78 -15.18 -13.64 -22.34
N LYS A 79 -16.31 -14.11 -21.80
CA LYS A 79 -16.69 -14.04 -20.36
C LYS A 79 -15.59 -14.50 -19.39
N GLN A 80 -14.58 -15.20 -19.89
CA GLN A 80 -13.39 -15.63 -19.18
C GLN A 80 -12.49 -14.44 -18.78
N ASP A 81 -12.27 -13.48 -19.67
CA ASP A 81 -11.38 -12.33 -19.45
C ASP A 81 -11.95 -11.37 -18.38
N THR A 82 -13.27 -11.21 -18.39
CA THR A 82 -14.00 -10.49 -17.34
C THR A 82 -13.89 -11.22 -15.99
N ARG A 83 -13.94 -12.56 -15.98
CA ARG A 83 -13.80 -13.38 -14.77
C ARG A 83 -12.39 -13.36 -14.21
N ASP A 84 -11.38 -13.37 -15.08
CA ASP A 84 -9.98 -13.33 -14.68
C ASP A 84 -9.63 -11.95 -14.11
N THR A 85 -10.11 -10.87 -14.75
CA THR A 85 -10.02 -9.50 -14.21
C THR A 85 -10.74 -9.37 -12.86
N LEU A 86 -11.95 -9.93 -12.72
CA LEU A 86 -12.70 -9.96 -11.45
C LEU A 86 -12.00 -10.76 -10.36
N GLN A 87 -11.34 -11.88 -10.69
CA GLN A 87 -10.59 -12.68 -9.73
C GLN A 87 -9.31 -11.98 -9.29
N ILE A 88 -8.61 -11.30 -10.19
CA ILE A 88 -7.42 -10.49 -9.85
C ILE A 88 -7.84 -9.32 -8.94
N ALA A 89 -8.91 -8.60 -9.29
CA ALA A 89 -9.43 -7.52 -8.46
C ALA A 89 -9.89 -8.01 -7.08
N ALA A 90 -10.61 -9.14 -7.01
CA ALA A 90 -11.03 -9.74 -5.75
C ALA A 90 -9.84 -10.22 -4.91
N GLY A 91 -8.83 -10.83 -5.54
CA GLY A 91 -7.60 -11.27 -4.87
C GLY A 91 -6.77 -10.10 -4.34
N TYR A 92 -6.69 -8.99 -5.10
CA TYR A 92 -6.04 -7.76 -4.68
C TYR A 92 -6.77 -7.12 -3.49
N SER A 93 -8.09 -6.93 -3.59
CA SER A 93 -8.89 -6.40 -2.48
C SER A 93 -8.76 -7.27 -1.23
N ALA A 94 -8.73 -8.60 -1.37
CA ALA A 94 -8.52 -9.52 -0.26
C ALA A 94 -7.11 -9.39 0.36
N GLU A 95 -6.05 -9.24 -0.45
CA GLU A 95 -4.68 -9.10 0.05
C GLU A 95 -4.46 -7.74 0.74
N VAL A 96 -4.98 -6.65 0.17
CA VAL A 96 -4.94 -5.31 0.78
C VAL A 96 -5.74 -5.31 2.09
N ASN A 97 -6.94 -5.88 2.08
CA ASN A 97 -7.74 -6.03 3.29
C ASN A 97 -7.05 -6.90 4.32
N ARG A 98 -6.32 -7.95 3.93
CA ARG A 98 -5.55 -8.82 4.85
C ARG A 98 -4.41 -8.08 5.53
N ARG A 99 -3.69 -7.21 4.81
CA ARG A 99 -2.63 -6.38 5.41
C ARG A 99 -3.19 -5.36 6.38
N ILE A 100 -4.28 -4.69 5.99
CA ILE A 100 -4.97 -3.72 6.84
C ILE A 100 -5.52 -4.42 8.10
N THR A 101 -6.25 -5.53 7.96
CA THR A 101 -6.80 -6.29 9.09
C THR A 101 -5.74 -6.89 9.99
N ARG A 102 -4.62 -7.39 9.47
CA ARG A 102 -3.51 -7.89 10.31
C ARG A 102 -2.91 -6.78 11.17
N ASN A 103 -2.70 -5.61 10.60
CA ASN A 103 -2.18 -4.46 11.33
C ASN A 103 -3.20 -3.93 12.35
N LEU A 104 -4.50 -3.93 12.01
CA LEU A 104 -5.58 -3.59 12.93
C LEU A 104 -5.69 -4.57 14.10
N ASN A 105 -5.60 -5.88 13.85
CA ASN A 105 -5.68 -6.89 14.89
C ASN A 105 -4.54 -6.74 15.90
N TRP A 106 -3.31 -6.46 15.45
CA TRP A 106 -2.19 -6.18 16.35
C TRP A 106 -2.46 -4.94 17.22
N MET A 107 -2.95 -3.84 16.63
CA MET A 107 -3.29 -2.63 17.40
C MET A 107 -4.42 -2.88 18.39
N ALA A 108 -5.43 -3.69 18.02
CA ALA A 108 -6.51 -4.07 18.91
C ALA A 108 -6.00 -4.87 20.12
N TRP A 109 -5.12 -5.86 19.90
CA TRP A 109 -4.47 -6.60 20.98
C TRP A 109 -3.60 -5.72 21.87
N LEU A 110 -2.90 -4.74 21.29
CA LEU A 110 -2.13 -3.74 22.04
C LEU A 110 -3.05 -2.89 22.95
N GLY A 111 -4.21 -2.47 22.44
CA GLY A 111 -5.19 -1.71 23.21
C GLY A 111 -5.80 -2.53 24.35
N VAL A 112 -6.14 -3.80 24.10
CA VAL A 112 -6.61 -4.74 25.13
C VAL A 112 -5.55 -4.93 26.22
N ALA A 113 -4.28 -5.09 25.84
CA ALA A 113 -3.18 -5.22 26.80
C ALA A 113 -2.99 -3.94 27.64
N ALA A 114 -3.07 -2.75 27.03
CA ALA A 114 -2.98 -1.48 27.74
C ALA A 114 -4.14 -1.28 28.73
N PHE A 115 -5.36 -1.65 28.34
CA PHE A 115 -6.53 -1.60 29.22
C PHE A 115 -6.42 -2.58 30.39
N ALA A 116 -5.96 -3.82 30.13
CA ALA A 116 -5.72 -4.81 31.16
C ALA A 116 -4.62 -4.36 32.15
N LEU A 117 -3.56 -3.72 31.66
CA LEU A 117 -2.50 -3.15 32.50
C LEU A 117 -3.03 -2.05 33.43
N TYR A 118 -3.83 -1.13 32.89
CA TYR A 118 -4.48 -0.08 33.68
C TYR A 118 -5.37 -0.68 34.79
N GLY A 119 -6.25 -1.63 34.43
CA GLY A 119 -7.11 -2.29 35.41
C GLY A 119 -6.34 -3.05 36.50
N ALA A 120 -5.22 -3.69 36.15
CA ALA A 120 -4.37 -4.37 37.13
C ALA A 120 -3.70 -3.38 38.10
N LEU A 121 -3.22 -2.23 37.61
CA LEU A 121 -2.66 -1.18 38.47
C LEU A 121 -3.69 -0.60 39.42
N GLU A 122 -4.95 -0.47 38.97
CA GLU A 122 -6.05 0.04 39.78
C GLU A 122 -6.49 -0.97 40.86
N VAL A 123 -6.63 -2.25 40.53
CA VAL A 123 -6.96 -3.32 41.50
C VAL A 123 -5.89 -3.47 42.58
N CYS A 124 -4.61 -3.32 42.21
CA CYS A 124 -3.50 -3.35 43.16
C CYS A 124 -3.37 -2.07 44.00
N GLY A 125 -4.19 -1.03 43.76
CA GLY A 125 -4.10 0.26 44.44
C GLY A 125 -2.88 1.10 44.06
N LEU A 126 -2.12 0.68 43.04
CA LEU A 126 -0.89 1.32 42.60
C LEU A 126 -1.14 2.44 41.58
N ALA A 127 -2.34 2.54 41.03
CA ALA A 127 -2.71 3.58 40.07
C ALA A 127 -2.67 5.01 40.64
N ALA A 128 -2.64 5.16 41.97
CA ALA A 128 -2.66 6.46 42.65
C ALA A 128 -1.34 6.84 43.36
N GLU A 129 -0.29 6.02 43.25
CA GLU A 129 0.96 6.25 43.98
C GLU A 129 2.17 6.49 43.06
N GLY A 130 3.02 7.44 43.43
CA GLY A 130 4.36 7.62 42.89
C GLY A 130 4.46 7.60 41.36
N TRP A 131 5.38 6.79 40.84
CA TRP A 131 5.67 6.70 39.40
C TRP A 131 4.62 5.88 38.62
N THR A 132 3.83 5.05 39.31
CA THR A 132 2.83 4.18 38.68
C THR A 132 1.56 4.95 38.27
N MET A 133 1.32 6.13 38.83
CA MET A 133 0.27 7.06 38.36
C MET A 133 0.52 7.52 36.91
N ASN A 134 1.74 8.00 36.61
CA ASN A 134 2.11 8.40 35.25
C ASN A 134 2.01 7.23 34.25
N LEU A 135 2.31 6.01 34.73
CA LEU A 135 2.20 4.80 33.92
C LEU A 135 0.73 4.44 33.63
N ALA A 136 -0.16 4.59 34.62
CA ALA A 136 -1.59 4.37 34.46
C ALA A 136 -2.21 5.40 33.49
N ASP A 137 -1.89 6.68 33.63
CA ASP A 137 -2.35 7.75 32.73
C ASP A 137 -1.89 7.53 31.30
N PHE A 138 -0.63 7.10 31.12
CA PHE A 138 -0.10 6.74 29.81
C PHE A 138 -0.82 5.54 29.19
N ALA A 139 -1.09 4.50 29.98
CA ALA A 139 -1.81 3.32 29.52
C ALA A 139 -3.26 3.65 29.07
N LEU A 140 -3.95 4.50 29.84
CA LEU A 140 -5.30 4.97 29.51
C LEU A 140 -5.32 5.82 28.23
N GLY A 141 -4.37 6.77 28.13
CA GLY A 141 -4.22 7.61 26.93
C GLY A 141 -3.85 6.78 25.69
N GLY A 142 -3.00 5.77 25.84
CA GLY A 142 -2.64 4.83 24.78
C GLY A 142 -3.84 4.03 24.28
N ALA A 143 -4.66 3.50 25.19
CA ALA A 143 -5.89 2.78 24.84
C ALA A 143 -6.88 3.67 24.06
N PHE A 144 -7.09 4.91 24.51
CA PHE A 144 -7.91 5.88 23.79
C PHE A 144 -7.34 6.24 22.42
N GLY A 145 -6.03 6.43 22.31
CA GLY A 145 -5.35 6.72 21.05
C GLY A 145 -5.51 5.61 20.02
N ILE A 146 -5.42 4.35 20.46
CA ILE A 146 -5.63 3.17 19.61
C ILE A 146 -7.09 3.11 19.13
N LEU A 147 -8.06 3.33 20.02
CA LEU A 147 -9.48 3.37 19.66
C LEU A 147 -9.80 4.48 18.66
N LEU A 148 -9.26 5.68 18.89
CA LEU A 148 -9.39 6.81 17.97
C LEU A 148 -8.74 6.50 16.62
N GLY A 149 -7.56 5.89 16.61
CA GLY A 149 -6.87 5.45 15.40
C GLY A 149 -7.67 4.44 14.59
N LEU A 150 -8.25 3.44 15.26
CA LEU A 150 -9.15 2.46 14.64
C LEU A 150 -10.40 3.15 14.06
N ALA A 151 -11.06 4.01 14.84
CA ALA A 151 -12.25 4.74 14.41
C ALA A 151 -11.98 5.67 13.22
N LEU A 152 -10.81 6.31 13.17
CA LEU A 152 -10.38 7.12 12.03
C LEU A 152 -10.10 6.24 10.81
N MET A 153 -9.45 5.08 10.97
CA MET A 153 -9.13 4.19 9.85
C MET A 153 -10.36 3.52 9.24
N THR A 154 -11.34 3.10 10.06
CA THR A 154 -12.55 2.40 9.58
C THR A 154 -13.72 3.33 9.30
N GLY A 155 -13.71 4.54 9.86
CA GLY A 155 -14.82 5.48 9.82
C GLY A 155 -14.77 6.49 8.65
N PRO A 156 -15.89 7.18 8.38
CA PRO A 156 -15.97 8.23 7.35
C PRO A 156 -15.02 9.41 7.61
N ALA A 157 -14.59 9.63 8.86
CA ALA A 157 -13.65 10.67 9.24
C ALA A 157 -12.23 10.45 8.66
N GLY A 158 -11.78 9.20 8.49
CA GLY A 158 -10.50 8.91 7.84
C GLY A 158 -10.46 9.36 6.39
N ARG A 159 -11.56 9.15 5.66
CA ARG A 159 -11.72 9.65 4.28
C ARG A 159 -11.65 11.17 4.21
N LEU A 160 -12.17 11.88 5.23
CA LEU A 160 -12.09 13.34 5.29
C LEU A 160 -10.65 13.83 5.54
N LEU A 161 -9.93 13.21 6.49
CA LEU A 161 -8.51 13.51 6.75
C LEU A 161 -7.62 13.23 5.54
N PHE A 162 -7.89 12.16 4.81
CA PHE A 162 -7.19 11.84 3.58
C PHE A 162 -7.40 12.90 2.49
N ARG A 163 -8.65 13.37 2.31
CA ARG A 163 -8.99 14.48 1.40
C ARG A 163 -8.28 15.77 1.79
N LEU A 164 -8.30 16.13 3.07
CA LEU A 164 -7.60 17.31 3.59
C LEU A 164 -6.07 17.24 3.37
N LYS A 165 -5.47 16.08 3.68
CA LYS A 165 -4.03 15.85 3.44
C LYS A 165 -3.67 15.99 1.98
N ARG A 166 -4.49 15.48 1.05
CA ARG A 166 -4.25 15.64 -0.40
C ARG A 166 -4.41 17.07 -0.87
N LYS A 167 -5.41 17.81 -0.38
CA LYS A 167 -5.57 19.25 -0.67
C LYS A 167 -4.36 20.06 -0.20
N LEU A 168 -3.84 19.79 1.00
CA LEU A 168 -2.64 20.47 1.51
C LEU A 168 -1.38 20.12 0.71
N LEU A 169 -1.30 18.91 0.16
CA LEU A 169 -0.19 18.46 -0.68
C LEU A 169 -0.34 18.82 -2.16
N GLY A 170 -1.38 19.58 -2.54
CA GLY A 170 -1.62 19.99 -3.93
C GLY A 170 -1.93 18.85 -4.90
N LYS A 171 -2.36 17.68 -4.41
CA LYS A 171 -2.68 16.50 -5.24
C LYS A 171 -4.17 16.46 -5.58
N ALA A 172 -4.50 16.12 -6.83
CA ALA A 172 -5.87 15.99 -7.31
C ALA A 172 -6.68 14.94 -6.51
N ASP A 173 -7.97 15.22 -6.34
CA ASP A 173 -8.95 14.39 -5.62
C ASP A 173 -9.47 13.28 -6.54
N PRO A 174 -9.26 11.99 -6.23
CA PRO A 174 -9.61 10.89 -7.14
C PRO A 174 -11.12 10.70 -7.29
N GLU A 175 -11.93 11.24 -6.38
CA GLU A 175 -13.40 11.14 -6.43
C GLU A 175 -14.04 12.29 -7.21
N ALA A 176 -13.27 13.29 -7.67
CA ALA A 176 -13.80 14.42 -8.44
C ALA A 176 -14.05 14.12 -9.92
N GLU A 177 -13.62 12.94 -10.42
CA GLU A 177 -13.81 12.51 -11.81
C GLU A 177 -15.01 11.56 -12.02
N GLU A 178 -15.71 11.16 -10.94
CA GLU A 178 -16.89 10.26 -11.03
C GLU A 178 -18.23 11.00 -10.94
N GLY A 179 -18.25 12.33 -11.08
CA GLY A 179 -19.45 13.18 -11.00
C GLY A 179 -19.98 13.65 -12.36
#